data_AF-A0AAD5C491-F1
#
_entry.id   AF-A0AAD5C491-F1
#
_cell.length_a   1.000
_cell.length_b   1.000
_cell.length_c   1.000
_cell.angle_alpha   90.00
_cell.angle_beta   90.00
_cell.angle_gamma   90.00
#
_symmetry.space_group_name_H-M   'P 1'
#
loop_
_entity.id
_entity.type
_entity.pdbx_description
1 polymer ?
#
loop_
_entity_poly.entity_id
_entity_poly.type
_entity_poly.pdbx_seq_one_letter_code
_entity_poly.pdbx_strand_id
1 'polypeptide(L)'
;MNHLHPLFLLLLPILTIFHPAHAEVGTSAQYGPPFLPTACYGYDPGQFPSSNLFAAVGDGIWDNGAACGRQYLVKCISAAQPGTCVPDQVIQVRIVDFALTAVSPPSYDGTTMVLSDTAFGTIANSTARSINIEFQQI
;
A
#
# COMPACT_ATOMS: atom_id res chain seq x y z
N MET A 1 -18.41 49.44 39.87
CA MET A 1 -17.61 48.20 39.86
C MET A 1 -18.48 47.09 39.28
N ASN A 2 -18.11 46.66 38.08
CA ASN A 2 -18.22 45.29 37.53
C ASN A 2 -19.64 44.84 37.09
N HIS A 3 -20.04 45.14 35.85
CA HIS A 3 -19.72 44.42 34.60
C HIS A 3 -20.47 43.08 34.45
N LEU A 4 -21.60 43.18 33.75
CA LEU A 4 -22.03 42.36 32.61
C LEU A 4 -21.81 40.84 32.68
N HIS A 5 -22.91 40.09 32.75
CA HIS A 5 -22.98 38.64 32.59
C HIS A 5 -22.24 38.18 31.33
N PRO A 6 -21.16 37.36 31.42
CA PRO A 6 -20.53 36.76 30.25
C PRO A 6 -21.21 35.42 29.96
N LEU A 7 -22.53 35.43 29.75
CA LEU A 7 -23.28 34.24 29.33
C LEU A 7 -23.56 34.34 27.82
N PHE A 8 -22.52 34.50 26.98
CA PHE A 8 -22.75 34.51 25.53
C PHE A 8 -21.58 34.12 24.61
N LEU A 9 -20.46 33.57 25.10
CA LEU A 9 -19.27 33.46 24.22
C LEU A 9 -18.56 32.11 24.13
N LEU A 10 -19.21 30.99 24.44
CA LEU A 10 -18.58 29.67 24.28
C LEU A 10 -19.54 28.61 23.73
N LEU A 11 -20.06 28.82 22.53
CA LEU A 11 -20.54 27.74 21.65
C LEU A 11 -19.71 27.78 20.37
N LEU A 12 -18.43 27.40 20.46
CA LEU A 12 -17.72 26.88 19.28
C LEU A 12 -18.40 25.53 18.96
N PRO A 13 -19.03 25.36 17.79
CA PRO A 13 -19.37 24.01 17.36
C PRO A 13 -18.06 23.26 17.18
N ILE A 14 -17.92 22.13 17.85
CA ILE A 14 -16.80 21.20 17.66
C ILE A 14 -16.90 20.75 16.20
N LEU A 15 -16.08 21.33 15.33
CA LEU A 15 -15.87 20.81 13.98
C LEU A 15 -15.09 19.50 14.15
N THR A 16 -15.81 18.41 14.40
CA THR A 16 -15.21 17.07 14.36
C THR A 16 -14.67 16.88 12.95
N ILE A 17 -13.34 16.91 12.81
CA ILE A 17 -12.68 16.57 11.56
C ILE A 17 -12.96 15.09 11.32
N PHE A 18 -14.05 14.79 10.60
CA PHE A 18 -14.22 13.50 9.98
C PHE A 18 -13.10 13.40 8.95
N HIS A 19 -12.02 12.69 9.29
CA HIS A 19 -11.05 12.28 8.30
C HIS A 19 -11.73 11.16 7.51
N PRO A 20 -12.15 11.39 6.25
CA PRO A 20 -12.54 10.26 5.42
C PRO A 20 -11.32 9.34 5.34
N ALA A 21 -11.48 8.08 5.72
CA ALA A 21 -10.51 7.05 5.41
C ALA A 21 -10.56 6.88 3.88
N HIS A 22 -9.70 7.62 3.18
CA HIS A 22 -9.64 7.55 1.72
C HIS A 22 -8.78 6.36 1.36
N ALA A 23 -9.42 5.23 1.08
CA ALA A 23 -8.75 4.12 0.44
C ALA A 23 -8.49 4.49 -1.03
N GLU A 24 -7.27 4.24 -1.50
CA GLU A 24 -6.88 4.47 -2.88
C GLU A 24 -7.05 3.18 -3.68
N VAL A 25 -7.33 3.31 -4.97
CA VAL A 25 -7.44 2.17 -5.89
C VAL A 25 -6.29 2.19 -6.88
N GLY A 26 -5.78 1.01 -7.19
CA GLY A 26 -4.67 0.86 -8.12
C GLY A 26 -4.62 -0.54 -8.71
N THR A 27 -3.51 -0.84 -9.36
CA THR A 27 -3.25 -2.16 -9.91
C THR A 27 -2.06 -2.80 -9.22
N SER A 28 -2.05 -4.13 -9.23
CA SER A 28 -0.94 -4.92 -8.69
C SER A 28 -0.52 -6.05 -9.61
N ALA A 29 0.75 -6.41 -9.51
CA ALA A 29 1.44 -7.50 -10.18
C ALA A 29 2.36 -8.22 -9.20
N GLN A 30 3.02 -9.28 -9.66
CA GLN A 30 3.91 -10.13 -8.86
C GLN A 30 5.36 -9.63 -8.92
N TYR A 31 6.03 -9.69 -7.77
CA TYR A 31 7.44 -9.37 -7.55
C TYR A 31 8.15 -10.65 -7.09
N GLY A 32 8.90 -11.26 -8.02
CA GLY A 32 9.65 -12.49 -7.77
C GLY A 32 11.15 -12.23 -7.54
N PRO A 33 11.87 -13.16 -6.89
CA PRO A 33 13.31 -13.03 -6.66
C PRO A 33 14.11 -13.04 -7.98
N PRO A 34 15.35 -12.51 -7.99
CA PRO A 34 16.07 -11.94 -6.85
C PRO A 34 15.58 -10.53 -6.47
N PHE A 35 15.47 -10.26 -5.17
CA PHE A 35 14.97 -8.97 -4.64
C PHE A 35 16.06 -7.94 -4.35
N LEU A 36 17.32 -8.37 -4.20
CA LEU A 36 18.43 -7.50 -3.82
C LEU A 36 19.32 -7.15 -5.02
N PRO A 37 19.94 -5.95 -5.03
CA PRO A 37 19.68 -4.84 -4.12
C PRO A 37 18.34 -4.14 -4.38
N THR A 38 17.75 -3.56 -3.34
CA THR A 38 16.57 -2.69 -3.46
C THR A 38 16.95 -1.21 -3.50
N ALA A 39 16.06 -0.38 -4.03
CA ALA A 39 16.18 1.07 -3.99
C ALA A 39 16.11 1.64 -2.56
N CYS A 40 15.46 0.96 -1.62
CA CYS A 40 15.30 1.48 -0.25
C CYS A 40 16.53 1.28 0.62
N TYR A 41 17.04 0.04 0.70
CA TYR A 41 18.09 -0.33 1.67
C TYR A 41 19.20 -1.17 1.03
N GLY A 42 19.32 -1.15 -0.30
CA GLY A 42 20.40 -1.79 -1.02
C GLY A 42 20.44 -3.29 -0.76
N TYR A 43 21.59 -3.79 -0.31
CA TYR A 43 21.85 -5.21 -0.08
C TYR A 43 21.42 -5.72 1.31
N ASP A 44 20.77 -4.91 2.15
CA ASP A 44 20.38 -5.34 3.50
C ASP A 44 19.21 -6.35 3.44
N PRO A 45 19.40 -7.64 3.77
CA PRO A 45 18.30 -8.60 3.82
C PRO A 45 17.34 -8.36 5.00
N GLY A 46 17.76 -7.60 6.03
CA GLY A 46 16.95 -7.29 7.20
C GLY A 46 15.74 -6.39 6.91
N GLN A 47 15.65 -5.83 5.70
CA GLN A 47 14.51 -5.03 5.27
C GLN A 47 13.24 -5.85 5.01
N PHE A 48 13.38 -7.15 4.70
CA PHE A 48 12.24 -8.00 4.36
C PHE A 48 11.59 -8.56 5.63
N PRO A 49 10.27 -8.43 5.79
CA PRO A 49 9.56 -9.08 6.89
C PRO A 49 9.63 -10.60 6.74
N SER A 50 9.74 -11.34 7.86
CA SER A 50 9.81 -12.81 7.86
C SER A 50 8.57 -13.50 7.27
N SER A 51 7.45 -12.78 7.18
CA SER A 51 6.21 -13.24 6.53
C SER A 51 6.28 -13.22 5.00
N ASN A 52 7.32 -12.60 4.41
CA ASN A 52 7.39 -12.26 3.00
C ASN A 52 6.19 -11.42 2.52
N LEU A 53 5.60 -10.60 3.41
CA LEU A 53 4.56 -9.64 3.04
C LEU A 53 5.17 -8.26 2.78
N PHE A 54 5.74 -8.10 1.60
CA PHE A 54 6.36 -6.85 1.15
C PHE A 54 6.01 -6.54 -0.30
N ALA A 55 6.33 -5.32 -0.72
CA ALA A 55 6.06 -4.83 -2.06
C ALA A 55 7.14 -3.86 -2.56
N ALA A 56 7.32 -3.83 -3.88
CA ALA A 56 7.88 -2.69 -4.59
C ALA A 56 6.73 -1.75 -4.99
N VAL A 57 7.01 -0.46 -5.20
CA VAL A 57 5.99 0.51 -5.61
C VAL A 57 6.32 1.18 -6.93
N GLY A 58 5.28 1.56 -7.68
CA GLY A 58 5.42 2.39 -8.87
C GLY A 58 5.69 3.86 -8.54
N ASP A 59 5.94 4.65 -9.59
CA ASP A 59 6.17 6.10 -9.57
C ASP A 59 5.22 6.85 -8.63
N GLY A 60 3.91 6.59 -8.77
CA GLY A 60 2.88 7.37 -8.08
C GLY A 60 2.90 7.24 -6.55
N ILE A 61 3.51 6.18 -6.02
CA ILE A 61 3.67 5.98 -4.57
C ILE A 61 5.12 6.22 -4.13
N TRP A 62 6.11 6.02 -5.00
CA TRP A 62 7.53 6.01 -4.66
C TRP A 62 8.00 7.24 -3.86
N ASP A 63 7.49 8.42 -4.21
CA ASP A 63 7.71 9.68 -3.47
C ASP A 63 9.21 9.95 -3.20
N ASN A 64 10.05 9.79 -4.24
CA ASN A 64 11.50 9.93 -4.17
C ASN A 64 12.17 9.13 -3.04
N GLY A 65 11.63 7.94 -2.73
CA GLY A 65 12.12 7.06 -1.69
C GLY A 65 11.51 7.29 -0.30
N ALA A 66 10.68 8.33 -0.13
CA ALA A 66 9.93 8.53 1.11
C ALA A 66 8.91 7.41 1.38
N ALA A 67 8.59 6.58 0.38
CA ALA A 67 7.78 5.38 0.53
C ALA A 67 8.50 4.25 1.29
N CYS A 68 9.83 4.26 1.39
CA CYS A 68 10.59 3.18 1.99
C CYS A 68 10.18 2.90 3.44
N GLY A 69 9.82 1.65 3.72
CA GLY A 69 9.36 1.22 5.04
C GLY A 69 7.93 1.62 5.39
N ARG A 70 7.22 2.41 4.56
CA ARG A 70 5.78 2.63 4.73
C ARG A 70 5.05 1.29 4.66
N GLN A 71 3.92 1.23 5.35
CA GLN A 71 3.09 0.04 5.41
C GLN A 71 1.70 0.35 4.88
N TYR A 72 1.15 -0.60 4.15
CA TYR A 72 -0.16 -0.48 3.52
C TYR A 72 -1.02 -1.69 3.86
N LEU A 73 -2.29 -1.45 4.19
CA LEU A 73 -3.33 -2.45 4.05
C LEU A 73 -3.68 -2.58 2.57
N VAL A 74 -3.76 -3.79 2.05
CA VAL A 74 -4.00 -4.08 0.63
C VAL A 74 -5.05 -5.18 0.51
N LYS A 75 -6.00 -4.98 -0.40
CA LYS A 75 -7.07 -5.93 -0.72
C LYS A 75 -7.26 -6.03 -2.23
N CYS A 76 -7.46 -7.25 -2.74
CA CYS A 76 -7.91 -7.45 -4.12
C CYS A 76 -9.40 -7.10 -4.23
N ILE A 77 -9.77 -6.19 -5.14
CA ILE A 77 -11.16 -5.77 -5.35
C ILE A 77 -11.76 -6.29 -6.66
N SER A 78 -10.93 -6.52 -7.69
CA SER A 78 -11.36 -7.17 -8.93
C SER A 78 -10.15 -7.63 -9.75
N ALA A 79 -10.42 -8.44 -10.78
CA ALA A 79 -9.44 -8.81 -11.80
C ALA A 79 -10.16 -9.08 -13.14
N ALA A 80 -9.39 -9.22 -14.22
CA ALA A 80 -9.95 -9.53 -15.53
C ALA A 80 -10.75 -10.85 -15.55
N GLN A 81 -10.27 -11.87 -14.83
CA GLN A 81 -10.97 -13.15 -14.67
C GLN A 81 -11.79 -13.14 -13.37
N PRO A 82 -13.12 -13.35 -13.43
CA PRO A 82 -13.95 -13.50 -12.24
C PRO A 82 -13.46 -14.63 -11.32
N GLY A 83 -13.57 -14.41 -10.00
CA GLY A 83 -13.12 -15.37 -8.99
C GLY A 83 -11.61 -15.37 -8.72
N THR A 84 -10.85 -14.42 -9.30
CA THR A 84 -9.41 -14.29 -9.04
C THR A 84 -9.11 -13.83 -7.62
N CYS A 85 -9.84 -12.84 -7.10
CA CYS A 85 -9.60 -12.31 -5.75
C CYS A 85 -10.02 -13.33 -4.68
N VAL A 86 -9.21 -13.46 -3.64
CA VAL A 86 -9.59 -14.18 -2.42
C VAL A 86 -10.56 -13.30 -1.63
N PRO A 87 -11.81 -13.75 -1.36
CA PRO A 87 -12.80 -12.94 -0.66
C PRO A 87 -12.34 -12.53 0.74
N ASP A 88 -12.66 -11.29 1.13
CA ASP A 88 -12.46 -10.71 2.47
C ASP A 88 -11.02 -10.74 3.01
N GLN A 89 -10.02 -11.03 2.16
CA GLN A 89 -8.63 -11.01 2.55
C GLN A 89 -8.05 -9.59 2.43
N VAL A 90 -7.51 -9.10 3.54
CA VAL A 90 -6.69 -7.89 3.61
C VAL A 90 -5.33 -8.29 4.17
N ILE A 91 -4.25 -7.77 3.57
CA ILE A 91 -2.88 -7.99 4.04
C ILE A 91 -2.21 -6.67 4.36
N GLN A 92 -1.27 -6.70 5.31
CA GLN A 92 -0.37 -5.60 5.58
C GLN A 92 0.96 -5.86 4.89
N VAL A 93 1.39 -4.95 4.03
CA VAL A 93 2.66 -5.07 3.30
C VAL A 93 3.59 -3.91 3.63
N ARG A 94 4.89 -4.20 3.69
CA ARG A 94 5.95 -3.19 3.82
C ARG A 94 6.55 -2.85 2.46
N ILE A 95 6.76 -1.58 2.19
CA ILE A 95 7.45 -1.14 0.96
C ILE A 95 8.96 -1.30 1.14
N VAL A 96 9.58 -2.00 0.19
CA VAL A 96 11.02 -2.35 0.23
C VAL A 96 11.78 -1.93 -1.03
N ASP A 97 11.11 -1.61 -2.14
CA ASP A 97 11.79 -1.33 -3.42
C ASP A 97 11.01 -0.37 -4.33
N PHE A 98 11.69 0.15 -5.35
CA PHE A 98 11.11 0.95 -6.43
C PHE A 98 11.00 0.10 -7.70
N ALA A 99 9.76 -0.15 -8.15
CA ALA A 99 9.48 -1.11 -9.21
C ALA A 99 10.19 -0.80 -10.54
N LEU A 100 10.43 0.49 -10.85
CA LEU A 100 11.07 0.90 -12.10
C LEU A 100 12.59 0.66 -12.12
N THR A 101 13.20 0.46 -10.94
CA THR A 101 14.65 0.22 -10.81
C THR A 101 14.97 -1.12 -10.14
N ALA A 102 13.95 -1.91 -9.81
CA ALA A 102 14.09 -3.22 -9.21
C ALA A 102 14.91 -4.14 -10.13
N VAL A 103 15.76 -4.98 -9.53
CA VAL A 103 16.61 -5.93 -10.28
C VAL A 103 15.76 -6.94 -11.04
N SER A 104 14.73 -7.47 -10.37
CA SER A 104 13.73 -8.32 -10.99
C SER A 104 12.55 -7.44 -11.38
N PRO A 105 12.22 -7.33 -12.69
CA PRO A 105 11.09 -6.54 -13.12
C PRO A 105 9.77 -7.18 -12.65
N PRO A 106 8.71 -6.38 -12.47
CA PRO A 106 7.40 -6.91 -12.14
C PRO A 106 6.88 -7.86 -13.24
N SER A 107 6.01 -8.79 -12.87
CA SER A 107 5.34 -9.66 -13.85
C SER A 107 4.46 -8.89 -14.86
N TYR A 108 4.09 -7.66 -14.50
CA TYR A 108 3.36 -6.73 -15.35
C TYR A 108 3.76 -5.30 -15.02
N ASP A 109 4.24 -4.58 -16.03
CA ASP A 109 4.75 -3.22 -15.90
C ASP A 109 3.63 -2.19 -15.62
N GLY A 110 4.03 -1.04 -15.09
CA GLY A 110 3.14 0.11 -14.91
C GLY A 110 2.06 -0.09 -13.83
N THR A 111 2.28 -1.01 -12.89
CA THR A 111 1.37 -1.22 -11.76
C THR A 111 1.67 -0.27 -10.61
N THR A 112 0.62 0.03 -9.83
CA THR A 112 0.70 0.92 -8.66
C THR A 112 1.58 0.32 -7.57
N MET A 113 1.39 -0.97 -7.27
CA MET A 113 2.16 -1.71 -6.26
C MET A 113 2.45 -3.12 -6.74
N VAL A 114 3.71 -3.54 -6.70
CA VAL A 114 4.14 -4.88 -7.09
C VAL A 114 4.35 -5.71 -5.82
N LEU A 115 3.44 -6.64 -5.58
CA LEU A 115 3.45 -7.46 -4.38
C LEU A 115 4.41 -8.63 -4.56
N SER A 116 5.20 -8.95 -3.53
CA SER A 116 5.91 -10.23 -3.47
C SER A 116 4.99 -11.41 -3.81
N ASP A 117 5.53 -12.47 -4.41
CA ASP A 117 4.72 -13.65 -4.80
C ASP A 117 3.87 -14.19 -3.63
N THR A 118 4.40 -14.13 -2.41
CA THR A 118 3.67 -14.52 -1.18
C THR A 118 2.52 -13.57 -0.87
N ALA A 119 2.75 -12.25 -0.91
CA ALA A 119 1.69 -11.26 -0.70
C ALA A 119 0.61 -11.34 -1.77
N PHE A 120 0.99 -11.44 -3.06
CA PHE A 120 0.04 -11.55 -4.17
C PHE A 120 -0.82 -12.82 -4.03
N GLY A 121 -0.18 -13.97 -3.82
CA GLY A 121 -0.85 -15.26 -3.66
C GLY A 121 -1.77 -15.35 -2.43
N THR A 122 -1.61 -14.44 -1.46
CA THR A 122 -2.50 -14.36 -0.30
C THR A 122 -3.83 -13.72 -0.66
N ILE A 123 -3.85 -12.69 -1.52
CA ILE A 123 -5.07 -11.93 -1.87
C ILE A 123 -5.68 -12.29 -3.22
N ALA A 124 -4.97 -13.03 -4.07
CA ALA A 124 -5.42 -13.39 -5.40
C ALA A 124 -4.79 -14.70 -5.91
N ASN A 125 -5.45 -15.33 -6.88
CA ASN A 125 -4.87 -16.45 -7.62
C ASN A 125 -3.61 -15.99 -8.37
N SER A 126 -2.46 -16.62 -8.09
CA SER A 126 -1.14 -16.30 -8.67
C SER A 126 -1.03 -16.50 -10.18
N THR A 127 -1.99 -17.16 -10.84
CA THR A 127 -2.03 -17.22 -12.30
C THR A 127 -2.48 -15.91 -12.94
N ALA A 128 -3.03 -14.97 -12.16
CA ALA A 128 -3.47 -13.69 -12.66
C ALA A 128 -2.28 -12.80 -13.05
N ARG A 129 -2.34 -12.23 -14.25
CA ARG A 129 -1.31 -11.31 -14.77
C ARG A 129 -1.26 -10.00 -13.99
N SER A 130 -2.42 -9.49 -13.60
CA SER A 130 -2.60 -8.28 -12.81
C SER A 130 -3.96 -8.32 -12.13
N ILE A 131 -4.08 -7.63 -10.99
CA ILE A 131 -5.31 -7.45 -10.22
C ILE A 131 -5.53 -5.97 -9.92
N ASN A 132 -6.78 -5.59 -9.70
CA ASN A 132 -7.11 -4.28 -9.14
C ASN A 132 -7.13 -4.41 -7.62
N ILE A 133 -6.46 -3.48 -6.96
CA ILE A 133 -6.35 -3.44 -5.50
C ILE A 133 -6.97 -2.15 -4.97
N GLU A 134 -7.48 -2.26 -3.75
CA GLU A 134 -7.68 -1.14 -2.85
C GLU A 134 -6.54 -1.17 -1.82
N PHE A 135 -5.99 -0.01 -1.49
CA PHE A 135 -4.92 0.11 -0.50
C PHE A 135 -5.01 1.38 0.33
N GLN A 136 -4.48 1.31 1.55
CA GLN A 136 -4.47 2.42 2.49
C GLN A 136 -3.20 2.38 3.35
N GLN A 137 -2.51 3.51 3.48
CA GLN A 137 -1.37 3.63 4.37
C GLN A 137 -1.82 3.59 5.84
N ILE A 138 -1.03 2.93 6.70
CA ILE A 138 -1.23 2.91 8.17
C ILE A 138 -0.30 3.84 8.92
#